data_AF-A0A7W9LIE9-F1
#
_entry.id   AF-A0A7W9LIE9-F1
#
_cell.length_a   1.000
_cell.length_b   1.000
_cell.length_c   1.000
_cell.angle_alpha   90.00
_cell.angle_beta   90.00
_cell.angle_gamma   90.00
#
_symmetry.space_group_name_H-M   'P 1'
#
loop_
_entity.id
_entity.type
_entity.pdbx_description
1 polymer ?
#
loop_
_entity_poly.entity_id
_entity_poly.type
_entity_poly.pdbx_seq_one_letter_code
_entity_poly.pdbx_strand_id
1 'polypeptide(L)'
;MGEGTSFAVIASDVIYPTGSGNEYGDKFFRPYKDYDAPIYAIPGNHDWYDGLGGFMRVFCDAPALKPKPDRWLRGLLWRKPEAIDEARLAQARELRGKPSQQVTQPGPYWVIESDSLLIVGVDTGIKNVIDKGQTAWLRRVSRDPRPKILVTGKPIYTGNVYKPSPLEEGGTIDDIVRDPANRYVAAIGGDVHNYQRYPVKVGDRVIQYIVSGGGGAFMHATHTIQRVDVKGVHEDDFRCYPLRGDSLSFYSQLYANRLRMKWIYLTPSEALCIMSGQIKNQPVRSPEGPVTITRRMRWAARLLGAWPWPFRLPVDKVFHRYLSELSDWDTPPFFKQFLHLSVTPEELTVRCFAATGCRAQEDDPPLEDEVRIALS
;
A
#
# COMPACT_ATOMS: atom_id res chain seq x y z
N MET A 1 14.55 9.99 8.78
CA MET A 1 14.18 8.93 7.81
C MET A 1 14.26 9.37 6.35
N GLY A 2 13.67 10.51 5.95
CA GLY A 2 13.78 10.98 4.56
C GLY A 2 15.12 11.65 4.20
N GLU A 3 15.87 12.13 5.20
CA GLU A 3 17.18 12.73 5.02
C GLU A 3 18.17 11.76 4.37
N GLY A 4 18.93 12.24 3.37
CA GLY A 4 19.93 11.45 2.65
C GLY A 4 19.37 10.45 1.63
N THR A 5 18.05 10.36 1.47
CA THR A 5 17.45 9.52 0.41
C THR A 5 17.59 10.18 -0.96
N SER A 6 17.84 9.37 -2.00
CA SER A 6 17.99 9.88 -3.37
C SER A 6 16.67 10.31 -4.00
N PHE A 7 15.56 9.66 -3.62
CA PHE A 7 14.20 9.96 -4.07
C PHE A 7 13.18 9.16 -3.24
N ALA A 8 11.90 9.52 -3.36
CA ALA A 8 10.77 8.74 -2.85
C ALA A 8 9.89 8.23 -4.01
N VAL A 9 9.18 7.13 -3.76
CA VAL A 9 8.18 6.57 -4.68
C VAL A 9 6.86 6.42 -3.95
N ILE A 10 5.80 7.04 -4.47
CA ILE A 10 4.43 6.85 -4.02
C ILE A 10 3.80 5.71 -4.83
N ALA A 11 3.60 4.57 -4.17
CA ALA A 11 3.05 3.36 -4.78
C ALA A 11 1.52 3.38 -4.72
N SER A 12 0.86 4.16 -5.59
CA SER A 12 -0.61 4.29 -5.74
C SER A 12 -1.28 5.36 -4.88
N ASP A 13 -2.43 5.84 -5.36
CA ASP A 13 -3.39 6.73 -4.69
C ASP A 13 -2.74 7.96 -4.04
N VAL A 14 -2.10 8.79 -4.87
CA VAL A 14 -1.26 9.91 -4.42
C VAL A 14 -2.04 10.90 -3.57
N ILE A 15 -3.26 11.22 -3.99
CA ILE A 15 -4.18 12.06 -3.23
C ILE A 15 -5.51 11.36 -3.04
N TYR A 16 -6.08 11.51 -1.85
CA TYR A 16 -7.29 10.82 -1.40
C TYR A 16 -8.37 11.84 -0.96
N PRO A 17 -9.68 11.59 -1.15
CA PRO A 17 -10.30 10.42 -1.79
C PRO A 17 -10.41 10.52 -3.32
N THR A 18 -10.12 11.67 -3.92
CA THR A 18 -10.20 11.86 -5.37
C THR A 18 -8.95 12.54 -5.92
N GLY A 19 -8.49 12.09 -7.10
CA GLY A 19 -7.36 12.62 -7.86
C GLY A 19 -7.48 14.05 -8.42
N SER A 20 -8.26 14.94 -7.80
CA SER A 20 -8.48 16.30 -8.33
C SER A 20 -7.19 17.12 -8.32
N GLY A 21 -6.85 17.70 -9.47
CA GLY A 21 -5.66 18.55 -9.62
C GLY A 21 -5.63 19.74 -8.65
N ASN A 22 -6.80 20.25 -8.26
CA ASN A 22 -6.94 21.41 -7.39
C ASN A 22 -6.64 21.11 -5.91
N GLU A 23 -6.57 19.83 -5.52
CA GLU A 23 -6.29 19.40 -4.14
C GLU A 23 -4.80 19.10 -3.89
N TYR A 24 -3.96 19.06 -4.93
CA TYR A 24 -2.54 18.73 -4.80
C TYR A 24 -1.77 19.71 -3.92
N GLY A 25 -2.19 20.97 -3.82
CA GLY A 25 -1.57 21.95 -2.93
C GLY A 25 -1.56 21.46 -1.48
N ASP A 26 -2.73 21.07 -0.96
CA ASP A 26 -2.89 20.70 0.44
C ASP A 26 -2.55 19.25 0.74
N LYS A 27 -2.65 18.37 -0.26
CA LYS A 27 -2.50 16.91 -0.12
C LYS A 27 -1.15 16.37 -0.59
N PHE A 28 -0.39 17.13 -1.38
CA PHE A 28 0.93 16.72 -1.86
C PHE A 28 2.00 17.79 -1.64
N PHE A 29 1.86 18.98 -2.21
CA PHE A 29 2.93 19.99 -2.15
C PHE A 29 3.21 20.48 -0.73
N ARG A 30 2.18 20.81 0.05
CA ARG A 30 2.32 21.27 1.44
C ARG A 30 2.86 20.17 2.38
N PRO A 31 2.33 18.94 2.41
CA PRO A 31 2.86 17.89 3.29
C PRO A 31 4.30 17.50 2.98
N TYR A 32 4.69 17.51 1.71
CA TYR A 32 6.04 17.12 1.29
C TYR A 32 7.00 18.31 1.14
N LYS A 33 6.63 19.56 1.48
CA LYS A 33 7.45 20.76 1.22
C LYS A 33 8.91 20.65 1.71
N ASP A 34 9.12 19.96 2.83
CA ASP A 34 10.43 19.84 3.49
C ASP A 34 11.23 18.60 3.05
N TYR A 35 10.63 17.68 2.29
CA TYR A 35 11.34 16.52 1.74
C TYR A 35 12.24 16.93 0.57
N ASP A 36 13.55 16.94 0.77
CA ASP A 36 14.53 17.57 -0.13
C ASP A 36 15.09 16.65 -1.22
N ALA A 37 14.22 15.88 -1.86
CA ALA A 37 14.57 15.00 -2.97
C ALA A 37 13.37 14.83 -3.95
N PRO A 38 13.62 14.29 -5.16
CA PRO A 38 12.57 13.92 -6.11
C PRO A 38 11.52 12.97 -5.53
N ILE A 39 10.28 13.12 -6.00
CA ILE A 39 9.19 12.17 -5.71
C ILE A 39 8.63 11.66 -7.03
N TYR A 40 8.70 10.34 -7.23
CA TYR A 40 8.02 9.64 -8.30
C TYR A 40 6.71 9.04 -7.79
N ALA A 41 5.78 8.77 -8.68
CA ALA A 41 4.55 8.10 -8.31
C ALA A 41 4.05 7.18 -9.44
N ILE A 42 3.28 6.17 -9.06
CA ILE A 42 2.38 5.47 -9.99
C ILE A 42 0.94 5.77 -9.58
N PRO A 43 0.02 5.88 -10.53
CA PRO A 43 -1.36 6.19 -10.20
C PRO A 43 -2.11 4.98 -9.66
N GLY A 44 -3.03 5.27 -8.74
CA GLY A 44 -4.01 4.32 -8.23
C GLY A 44 -5.40 4.52 -8.81
N ASN A 45 -6.36 3.71 -8.36
CA ASN A 45 -7.74 3.88 -8.82
C ASN A 45 -8.36 5.21 -8.38
N HIS A 46 -7.90 5.82 -7.28
CA HIS A 46 -8.39 7.13 -6.84
C HIS A 46 -7.92 8.27 -7.74
N ASP A 47 -6.72 8.16 -8.33
CA ASP A 47 -6.20 9.11 -9.31
C ASP A 47 -6.99 9.03 -10.64
N TRP A 48 -7.43 7.82 -11.00
CA TRP A 48 -8.22 7.58 -12.21
C TRP A 48 -9.67 8.05 -12.13
N TYR A 49 -10.25 8.29 -10.94
CA TYR A 49 -11.64 8.75 -10.81
C TYR A 49 -11.88 10.14 -11.44
N ASP A 50 -10.84 10.98 -11.50
CA ASP A 50 -10.88 12.27 -12.18
C ASP A 50 -10.29 12.21 -13.61
N GLY A 51 -10.19 11.01 -14.18
CA GLY A 51 -9.61 10.81 -15.51
C GLY A 51 -8.09 10.96 -15.57
N LEU A 52 -7.39 10.83 -14.43
CA LEU A 52 -5.93 10.95 -14.31
C LEU A 52 -5.38 12.37 -14.59
N GLY A 53 -6.24 13.38 -14.71
CA GLY A 53 -5.83 14.73 -15.10
C GLY A 53 -4.83 15.37 -14.14
N GLY A 54 -5.14 15.38 -12.84
CA GLY A 54 -4.27 15.93 -11.81
C GLY A 54 -2.90 15.23 -11.77
N PHE A 55 -2.89 13.90 -11.83
CA PHE A 55 -1.67 13.11 -11.84
C PHE A 55 -0.77 13.44 -13.04
N MET A 56 -1.33 13.41 -14.27
CA MET A 56 -0.56 13.72 -15.48
C MET A 56 -0.02 15.14 -15.46
N ARG A 57 -0.82 16.10 -14.96
CA ARG A 57 -0.41 17.50 -14.89
C ARG A 57 0.70 17.71 -13.85
N VAL A 58 0.64 17.01 -12.70
CA VAL A 58 1.58 17.20 -11.58
C VAL A 58 2.91 16.47 -11.81
N PHE A 59 2.87 15.17 -12.10
CA PHE A 59 4.07 14.34 -12.22
C PHE A 59 4.65 14.31 -13.63
N CYS A 60 3.80 14.31 -14.65
CA CYS A 60 4.24 14.11 -16.04
C CYS A 60 4.36 15.41 -16.84
N ASP A 61 3.97 16.55 -16.26
CA ASP A 61 3.82 17.85 -16.94
C ASP A 61 3.08 17.75 -18.29
N ALA A 62 2.07 16.88 -18.33
CA ALA A 62 1.34 16.54 -19.53
C ALA A 62 -0.15 16.86 -19.39
N PRO A 63 -0.85 17.14 -20.51
CA PRO A 63 -2.30 17.32 -20.47
C PRO A 63 -3.00 16.05 -19.98
N ALA A 64 -4.18 16.22 -19.41
CA ALA A 64 -5.04 15.11 -19.00
C ALA A 64 -5.30 14.16 -20.17
N LEU A 65 -5.27 12.85 -19.90
CA LEU A 65 -5.67 11.85 -20.89
C LEU A 65 -7.18 11.97 -21.13
N LYS A 66 -7.60 11.90 -22.39
CA LYS A 66 -9.04 11.87 -22.72
C LYS A 66 -9.63 10.59 -22.10
N PRO A 67 -10.61 10.69 -21.18
CA PRO A 67 -11.21 9.50 -20.59
C PRO A 67 -11.84 8.65 -21.70
N LYS A 68 -11.59 7.34 -21.70
CA LYS A 68 -12.34 6.40 -22.53
C LYS A 68 -13.67 6.13 -21.81
N PRO A 69 -14.82 6.67 -22.28
CA PRO A 69 -16.08 6.52 -21.56
C PRO A 69 -16.45 5.03 -21.46
N ASP A 70 -16.84 4.62 -20.25
CA ASP A 70 -17.39 3.27 -20.04
C ASP A 70 -18.78 3.22 -20.71
N ARG A 71 -19.01 2.27 -21.62
CA ARG A 71 -20.23 2.17 -22.45
C ARG A 71 -21.52 1.86 -21.69
N TRP A 72 -21.46 1.70 -20.37
CA TRP A 72 -22.57 1.30 -19.50
C TRP A 72 -23.03 2.45 -18.59
N LEU A 73 -24.11 2.25 -17.82
CA LEU A 73 -24.67 3.23 -16.85
C LEU A 73 -23.63 3.92 -15.94
N ARG A 74 -22.46 3.29 -15.71
CA ARG A 74 -21.32 3.89 -15.01
C ARG A 74 -20.73 5.14 -15.69
N GLY A 75 -20.78 5.23 -17.01
CA GLY A 75 -20.33 6.41 -17.76
C GLY A 75 -21.23 7.63 -17.55
N LEU A 76 -22.52 7.43 -17.27
CA LEU A 76 -23.48 8.51 -16.97
C LEU A 76 -23.28 9.10 -15.56
N LEU A 77 -22.88 8.27 -14.61
CA LEU A 77 -22.59 8.67 -13.22
C LEU A 77 -21.11 9.05 -13.01
N TRP A 78 -20.33 9.07 -14.09
CA TRP A 78 -18.91 9.39 -14.02
C TRP A 78 -18.73 10.88 -13.71
N ARG A 79 -18.01 11.18 -12.62
CA ARG A 79 -17.68 12.56 -12.26
C ARG A 79 -16.86 13.18 -13.40
N LYS A 80 -17.33 14.30 -13.94
CA LYS A 80 -16.56 15.02 -14.95
C LYS A 80 -15.25 15.51 -14.31
N PRO A 81 -14.10 15.35 -15.00
CA PRO A 81 -12.84 15.90 -14.54
C PRO A 81 -12.99 17.36 -14.17
N GLU A 82 -12.52 17.74 -12.99
CA GLU A 82 -12.49 19.14 -12.60
C GLU A 82 -11.47 19.89 -13.45
N ALA A 83 -11.81 21.11 -13.88
CA ALA A 83 -10.83 21.95 -14.56
C ALA A 83 -9.74 22.35 -13.56
N ILE A 84 -8.48 22.08 -13.92
CA ILE A 84 -7.34 22.44 -13.08
C ILE A 84 -7.16 23.95 -13.13
N ASP A 85 -7.15 24.58 -11.96
CA ASP A 85 -6.74 25.97 -11.79
C ASP A 85 -5.21 26.03 -11.89
N GLU A 86 -4.71 26.36 -13.09
CA GLU A 86 -3.28 26.43 -13.38
C GLU A 86 -2.55 27.47 -12.53
N ALA A 87 -3.21 28.57 -12.16
CA ALA A 87 -2.60 29.61 -11.33
C ALA A 87 -2.42 29.12 -9.89
N ARG A 88 -3.46 28.47 -9.34
CA ARG A 88 -3.40 27.84 -8.02
C ARG A 88 -2.38 26.70 -7.99
N LEU A 89 -2.32 25.89 -9.03
CA LEU A 89 -1.34 24.81 -9.14
C LEU A 89 0.10 25.35 -9.21
N ALA A 90 0.33 26.42 -9.97
CA ALA A 90 1.63 27.08 -10.03
C ALA A 90 2.09 27.58 -8.64
N GLN A 91 1.19 28.25 -7.89
CA GLN A 91 1.47 28.66 -6.51
C GLN A 91 1.77 27.47 -5.60
N ALA A 92 1.02 26.37 -5.74
CA ALA A 92 1.28 25.15 -4.96
C ALA A 92 2.65 24.54 -5.27
N ARG A 93 3.11 24.57 -6.53
CA ARG A 93 4.44 24.09 -6.93
C ARG A 93 5.58 24.85 -6.25
N GLU A 94 5.40 26.14 -5.94
CA GLU A 94 6.42 26.94 -5.25
C GLU A 94 6.76 26.38 -3.86
N LEU A 95 5.82 25.69 -3.20
CA LEU A 95 6.07 25.00 -1.92
C LEU A 95 7.14 23.90 -2.04
N ARG A 96 7.35 23.36 -3.25
CA ARG A 96 8.41 22.40 -3.58
C ARG A 96 9.26 22.90 -4.77
N GLY A 97 9.66 24.17 -4.73
CA GLY A 97 10.41 24.83 -5.80
C GLY A 97 11.93 24.62 -5.79
N LYS A 98 12.49 23.85 -4.83
CA LYS A 98 13.95 23.69 -4.74
C LYS A 98 14.50 22.89 -5.93
N PRO A 99 15.70 23.19 -6.46
CA PRO A 99 16.31 22.41 -7.54
C PRO A 99 16.46 20.92 -7.22
N SER A 100 16.82 20.58 -5.98
CA SER A 100 16.93 19.21 -5.44
C SER A 100 15.62 18.42 -5.49
N GLN A 101 14.47 19.09 -5.53
CA GLN A 101 13.14 18.46 -5.53
C GLN A 101 12.59 18.21 -6.94
N GLN A 102 13.22 18.76 -7.98
CA GLN A 102 12.71 18.71 -9.35
C GLN A 102 13.00 17.36 -10.01
N VAL A 103 12.04 16.89 -10.80
CA VAL A 103 12.13 15.62 -11.52
C VAL A 103 11.25 15.63 -12.76
N THR A 104 11.63 14.84 -13.76
CA THR A 104 10.79 14.54 -14.91
C THR A 104 10.35 13.10 -14.86
N GLN A 105 9.03 12.88 -14.72
CA GLN A 105 8.43 11.56 -14.88
C GLN A 105 7.83 11.46 -16.29
N PRO A 106 8.26 10.52 -17.14
CA PRO A 106 7.87 10.50 -18.56
C PRO A 106 6.41 10.07 -18.79
N GLY A 107 5.75 9.49 -17.79
CA GLY A 107 4.40 8.97 -17.91
C GLY A 107 3.89 8.30 -16.63
N PRO A 108 2.69 7.69 -16.66
CA PRO A 108 2.09 7.02 -15.51
C PRO A 108 2.75 5.68 -15.16
N TYR A 109 3.59 5.16 -16.05
CA TYR A 109 4.48 4.03 -15.84
C TYR A 109 5.88 4.43 -16.31
N TRP A 110 6.90 3.92 -15.63
CA TRP A 110 8.28 4.40 -15.76
C TRP A 110 9.28 3.36 -15.26
N VAL A 111 10.55 3.60 -15.54
CA VAL A 111 11.66 2.84 -14.97
C VAL A 111 12.68 3.81 -14.39
N ILE A 112 13.17 3.52 -13.19
CA ILE A 112 14.37 4.14 -12.62
C ILE A 112 15.49 3.10 -12.70
N GLU A 113 16.61 3.50 -13.28
CA GLU A 113 17.77 2.65 -13.47
C GLU A 113 18.87 3.04 -12.48
N SER A 114 19.44 2.05 -11.82
CA SER A 114 20.71 2.14 -11.10
C SER A 114 21.69 1.12 -11.68
N ASP A 115 22.95 1.19 -11.27
CA ASP A 115 23.97 0.25 -11.73
C ASP A 115 23.63 -1.21 -11.38
N SER A 116 22.90 -1.43 -10.29
CA SER A 116 22.68 -2.76 -9.70
C SER A 116 21.24 -3.28 -9.82
N LEU A 117 20.26 -2.40 -10.03
CA LEU A 117 18.83 -2.71 -9.92
C LEU A 117 17.99 -1.77 -10.79
N LEU A 118 16.90 -2.27 -11.36
CA LEU A 118 15.83 -1.43 -11.92
C LEU A 118 14.62 -1.39 -10.99
N ILE A 119 14.00 -0.21 -10.88
CA ILE A 119 12.69 -0.03 -10.24
C ILE A 119 11.69 0.27 -11.35
N VAL A 120 10.70 -0.61 -11.53
CA VAL A 120 9.75 -0.55 -12.63
C VAL A 120 8.37 -0.20 -12.09
N GLY A 121 7.90 1.01 -12.34
CA GLY A 121 6.56 1.48 -11.97
C GLY A 121 5.53 1.17 -13.06
N VAL A 122 4.41 0.56 -12.69
CA VAL A 122 3.29 0.26 -13.60
C VAL A 122 1.98 0.90 -13.15
N ASP A 123 1.19 1.32 -14.12
CA ASP A 123 -0.18 1.80 -13.93
C ASP A 123 -1.16 0.65 -14.13
N THR A 124 -1.89 0.29 -13.08
CA THR A 124 -2.89 -0.79 -13.12
C THR A 124 -4.26 -0.33 -13.65
N GLY A 125 -4.45 0.97 -13.83
CA GLY A 125 -5.70 1.56 -14.27
C GLY A 125 -6.85 1.39 -13.27
N ILE A 126 -8.00 1.99 -13.59
CA ILE A 126 -9.20 1.80 -12.75
C ILE A 126 -9.73 0.35 -12.77
N LYS A 127 -9.62 -0.34 -13.92
CA LYS A 127 -10.15 -1.70 -14.11
C LYS A 127 -9.20 -2.78 -13.59
N ASN A 128 -8.00 -2.42 -13.11
CA ASN A 128 -6.95 -3.38 -12.75
C ASN A 128 -6.58 -4.28 -13.94
N VAL A 129 -6.41 -3.71 -15.13
CA VAL A 129 -6.02 -4.42 -16.35
C VAL A 129 -4.93 -3.60 -17.02
N ILE A 130 -3.80 -4.25 -17.33
CA ILE A 130 -2.68 -3.60 -18.02
C ILE A 130 -2.92 -3.68 -19.52
N ASP A 131 -2.93 -2.53 -20.18
CA ASP A 131 -3.19 -2.45 -21.62
C ASP A 131 -2.04 -3.04 -22.45
N LYS A 132 -2.31 -3.30 -23.74
CA LYS A 132 -1.32 -3.86 -24.68
C LYS A 132 -0.05 -3.02 -24.82
N GLY A 133 -0.16 -1.69 -24.78
CA GLY A 133 0.98 -0.80 -24.97
C GLY A 133 1.95 -0.88 -23.79
N GLN A 134 1.40 -0.77 -22.58
CA GLN A 134 2.16 -0.92 -21.34
C GLN A 134 2.67 -2.35 -21.17
N THR A 135 1.92 -3.38 -21.56
CA THR A 135 2.39 -4.78 -21.52
C THR A 135 3.58 -5.00 -22.43
N ALA A 136 3.52 -4.51 -23.67
CA ALA A 136 4.63 -4.59 -24.61
C ALA A 136 5.87 -3.81 -24.09
N TRP A 137 5.67 -2.66 -23.47
CA TRP A 137 6.72 -1.90 -22.81
C TRP A 137 7.35 -2.67 -21.63
N LEU A 138 6.53 -3.20 -20.72
CA LEU A 138 6.99 -3.93 -19.54
C LEU A 138 7.79 -5.17 -19.93
N ARG A 139 7.34 -5.91 -20.96
CA ARG A 139 8.09 -7.05 -21.50
C ARG A 139 9.44 -6.65 -22.07
N ARG A 140 9.59 -5.46 -22.68
CA ARG A 140 10.88 -4.97 -23.16
C ARG A 140 11.80 -4.60 -22.00
N VAL A 141 11.32 -3.82 -21.03
CA VAL A 141 12.08 -3.43 -19.83
C VAL A 141 12.52 -4.65 -19.02
N SER A 142 11.65 -5.66 -18.92
CA SER A 142 11.93 -6.86 -18.13
C SER A 142 13.08 -7.72 -18.67
N ARG A 143 13.44 -7.57 -19.95
CA ARG A 143 14.58 -8.28 -20.59
C ARG A 143 15.95 -7.80 -20.15
N ASP A 144 16.05 -6.66 -19.46
CA ASP A 144 17.32 -6.21 -18.89
C ASP A 144 17.91 -7.33 -17.99
N PRO A 145 19.22 -7.59 -18.00
CA PRO A 145 19.79 -8.69 -17.21
C PRO A 145 19.93 -8.37 -15.72
N ARG A 146 19.75 -7.12 -15.27
CA ARG A 146 19.85 -6.74 -13.85
C ARG A 146 18.60 -7.17 -13.07
N PRO A 147 18.73 -7.38 -11.75
CA PRO A 147 17.58 -7.56 -10.86
C PRO A 147 16.59 -6.40 -10.91
N LYS A 148 15.32 -6.66 -10.54
CA LYS A 148 14.25 -5.66 -10.63
C LYS A 148 13.30 -5.68 -9.44
N ILE A 149 12.80 -4.50 -9.07
CA ILE A 149 11.61 -4.32 -8.23
C ILE A 149 10.46 -3.87 -9.11
N LEU A 150 9.31 -4.53 -9.02
CA LEU A 150 8.06 -4.02 -9.58
C LEU A 150 7.35 -3.14 -8.55
N VAL A 151 6.88 -1.96 -8.95
CA VAL A 151 5.97 -1.12 -8.17
C VAL A 151 4.63 -1.05 -8.90
N THR A 152 3.54 -1.47 -8.25
CA THR A 152 2.22 -1.64 -8.88
C THR A 152 1.11 -0.99 -8.06
N GLY A 153 0.09 -0.46 -8.74
CA GLY A 153 -1.03 0.21 -8.08
C GLY A 153 -1.77 -0.75 -7.14
N LYS A 154 -1.99 -1.99 -7.59
CA LYS A 154 -2.60 -3.05 -6.79
C LYS A 154 -1.61 -4.17 -6.48
N PRO A 155 -1.61 -4.70 -5.25
CA PRO A 155 -0.69 -5.76 -4.87
C PRO A 155 -1.10 -7.09 -5.49
N ILE A 156 -0.10 -7.89 -5.87
CA ILE A 156 -0.30 -9.23 -6.42
C ILE A 156 -0.79 -10.21 -5.34
N TYR A 157 -0.28 -10.06 -4.11
CA TYR A 157 -0.69 -10.81 -2.93
C TYR A 157 -1.25 -9.85 -1.89
N THR A 158 -2.44 -10.13 -1.37
CA THR A 158 -3.01 -9.36 -0.26
C THR A 158 -4.09 -10.15 0.47
N GLY A 159 -4.14 -10.02 1.78
CA GLY A 159 -5.16 -10.65 2.62
C GLY A 159 -5.23 -12.18 2.48
N ASN A 160 -4.07 -12.84 2.36
CA ASN A 160 -3.96 -14.27 2.08
C ASN A 160 -4.60 -14.70 0.73
N VAL A 161 -4.64 -13.80 -0.26
CA VAL A 161 -5.20 -14.08 -1.59
C VAL A 161 -4.19 -13.71 -2.67
N TYR A 162 -4.06 -14.59 -3.66
CA TYR A 162 -3.31 -14.35 -4.90
C TYR A 162 -4.24 -13.72 -5.94
N LYS A 163 -3.97 -12.47 -6.34
CA LYS A 163 -4.80 -11.69 -7.26
C LYS A 163 -3.96 -10.76 -8.14
N PRO A 164 -3.14 -11.29 -9.05
CA PRO A 164 -2.34 -10.47 -9.97
C PRO A 164 -3.24 -9.67 -10.93
N SER A 165 -2.74 -8.53 -11.41
CA SER A 165 -3.41 -7.76 -12.45
C SER A 165 -3.35 -8.52 -13.79
N PRO A 166 -4.48 -8.79 -14.45
CA PRO A 166 -4.51 -9.36 -15.79
C PRO A 166 -3.89 -8.42 -16.84
N LEU A 167 -3.31 -9.03 -17.88
CA LEU A 167 -2.86 -8.35 -19.08
C LEU A 167 -3.98 -8.41 -20.14
N GLU A 168 -4.19 -7.33 -20.89
CA GLU A 168 -5.24 -7.27 -21.92
C GLU A 168 -5.09 -8.38 -22.99
N GLU A 169 -3.85 -8.74 -23.30
CA GLU A 169 -3.51 -9.80 -24.27
C GLU A 169 -3.54 -11.22 -23.70
N GLY A 170 -3.89 -11.40 -22.41
CA GLY A 170 -3.91 -12.68 -21.72
C GLY A 170 -2.71 -12.91 -20.80
N GLY A 171 -2.90 -13.77 -19.80
CA GLY A 171 -1.97 -13.92 -18.68
C GLY A 171 -2.08 -12.77 -17.68
N THR A 172 -1.08 -12.64 -16.83
CA THR A 172 -1.05 -11.70 -15.70
C THR A 172 0.32 -11.05 -15.58
N ILE A 173 0.38 -9.90 -14.90
CA ILE A 173 1.65 -9.24 -14.60
C ILE A 173 2.61 -10.16 -13.84
N ASP A 174 2.09 -11.08 -13.02
CA ASP A 174 2.93 -11.99 -12.24
C ASP A 174 3.58 -13.08 -13.11
N ASP A 175 3.05 -13.34 -14.31
CA ASP A 175 3.72 -14.23 -15.27
C ASP A 175 5.05 -13.61 -15.74
N ILE A 176 5.09 -12.27 -15.88
CA ILE A 176 6.31 -11.52 -16.21
C ILE A 176 7.26 -11.49 -15.00
N VAL A 177 6.73 -11.21 -13.80
CA VAL A 177 7.53 -11.15 -12.56
C VAL A 177 8.19 -12.49 -12.25
N ARG A 178 7.44 -13.59 -12.38
CA ARG A 178 7.90 -14.93 -12.02
C ARG A 178 8.88 -15.53 -13.02
N ASP A 179 8.88 -15.09 -14.27
CA ASP A 179 9.80 -15.59 -15.29
C ASP A 179 11.26 -15.45 -14.81
N PRO A 180 12.03 -16.55 -14.73
CA PRO A 180 13.42 -16.50 -14.28
C PRO A 180 14.27 -15.51 -15.09
N ALA A 181 14.03 -15.39 -16.40
CA ALA A 181 14.77 -14.51 -17.29
C ALA A 181 14.60 -13.02 -16.95
N ASN A 182 13.50 -12.64 -16.30
CA ASN A 182 13.19 -11.24 -15.99
C ASN A 182 13.79 -10.76 -14.64
N ARG A 183 14.31 -11.67 -13.81
CA ARG A 183 15.03 -11.39 -12.54
C ARG A 183 14.34 -10.38 -11.59
N TYR A 184 13.02 -10.42 -11.47
CA TYR A 184 12.36 -9.67 -10.39
C TYR A 184 12.65 -10.31 -9.04
N VAL A 185 13.01 -9.47 -8.06
CA VAL A 185 13.34 -9.89 -6.69
C VAL A 185 12.27 -9.45 -5.69
N ALA A 186 11.50 -8.41 -6.02
CA ALA A 186 10.37 -7.96 -5.23
C ALA A 186 9.26 -7.34 -6.11
N ALA A 187 8.03 -7.36 -5.59
CA ALA A 187 6.91 -6.64 -6.16
C ALA A 187 6.15 -5.93 -5.03
N ILE A 188 6.08 -4.60 -5.11
CA ILE A 188 5.51 -3.71 -4.09
C ILE A 188 4.20 -3.13 -4.63
N GLY A 189 3.11 -3.38 -3.91
CA GLY A 189 1.78 -2.91 -4.27
C GLY A 189 1.16 -1.92 -3.28
N GLY A 190 0.44 -0.94 -3.80
CA GLY A 190 -0.35 0.04 -3.04
C GLY A 190 -1.74 -0.44 -2.64
N ASP A 191 -2.72 0.47 -2.65
CA ASP A 191 -4.19 0.24 -2.57
C ASP A 191 -4.73 -0.34 -1.25
N VAL A 192 -3.93 -1.09 -0.49
CA VAL A 192 -4.33 -1.68 0.78
C VAL A 192 -3.59 -0.98 1.92
N HIS A 193 -4.34 -0.28 2.77
CA HIS A 193 -3.86 0.57 3.85
C HIS A 193 -3.37 -0.20 5.09
N ASN A 194 -2.44 -1.12 4.87
CA ASN A 194 -1.62 -1.78 5.89
C ASN A 194 -0.33 -2.28 5.20
N TYR A 195 0.56 -2.87 5.98
CA TYR A 195 1.75 -3.56 5.48
C TYR A 195 1.53 -5.06 5.48
N GLN A 196 2.00 -5.74 4.45
CA GLN A 196 2.04 -7.19 4.36
C GLN A 196 3.29 -7.61 3.58
N ARG A 197 3.96 -8.69 3.97
CA ARG A 197 5.05 -9.29 3.20
C ARG A 197 4.85 -10.79 3.06
N TYR A 198 4.94 -11.24 1.82
CA TYR A 198 4.81 -12.64 1.40
C TYR A 198 6.11 -13.06 0.69
N PRO A 199 7.00 -13.81 1.36
CA PRO A 199 8.16 -14.42 0.72
C PRO A 199 7.72 -15.66 -0.07
N VAL A 200 7.58 -15.54 -1.39
CA VAL A 200 7.07 -16.63 -2.24
C VAL A 200 8.22 -17.31 -2.96
N LYS A 201 8.34 -18.64 -2.79
CA LYS A 201 9.30 -19.46 -3.52
C LYS A 201 8.86 -19.65 -4.97
N VAL A 202 9.72 -19.29 -5.91
CA VAL A 202 9.51 -19.40 -7.36
C VAL A 202 10.75 -20.07 -7.97
N GLY A 203 10.67 -21.38 -8.24
CA GLY A 203 11.85 -22.18 -8.57
C GLY A 203 12.85 -22.17 -7.42
N ASP A 204 14.10 -21.79 -7.71
CA ASP A 204 15.20 -21.75 -6.75
C ASP A 204 15.38 -20.41 -6.04
N ARG A 205 14.52 -19.42 -6.33
CA ARG A 205 14.55 -18.08 -5.72
C ARG A 205 13.32 -17.78 -4.89
N VAL A 206 13.43 -16.75 -4.05
CA VAL A 206 12.30 -16.17 -3.31
C VAL A 206 12.04 -14.76 -3.82
N ILE A 207 10.82 -14.48 -4.22
CA ILE A 207 10.37 -13.13 -4.58
C ILE A 207 9.61 -12.55 -3.39
N GLN A 208 9.98 -11.34 -2.95
CA GLN A 208 9.28 -10.64 -1.87
C GLN A 208 8.09 -9.87 -2.44
N TYR A 209 6.87 -10.35 -2.18
CA TYR A 209 5.65 -9.61 -2.52
C TYR A 209 5.22 -8.78 -1.32
N ILE A 210 5.16 -7.47 -1.48
CA ILE A 210 4.98 -6.51 -0.40
C ILE A 210 3.75 -5.65 -0.67
N VAL A 211 2.91 -5.46 0.34
CA VAL A 211 1.82 -4.49 0.37
C VAL A 211 2.32 -3.28 1.16
N SER A 212 2.21 -2.07 0.59
CA SER A 212 2.70 -0.83 1.18
C SER A 212 1.75 0.35 0.92
N GLY A 213 0.46 0.19 1.25
CA GLY A 213 -0.54 1.25 1.04
C GLY A 213 -0.92 2.04 2.29
N GLY A 214 -0.30 1.80 3.45
CA GLY A 214 -0.69 2.40 4.74
C GLY A 214 0.01 3.73 5.06
N GLY A 215 0.39 4.52 4.06
CA GLY A 215 1.14 5.77 4.25
C GLY A 215 0.31 6.96 4.74
N GLY A 216 -1.02 6.93 4.64
CA GLY A 216 -1.85 8.10 4.94
C GLY A 216 -3.32 7.81 5.21
N ALA A 217 -4.05 7.22 4.25
CA ALA A 217 -5.49 6.94 4.39
C ALA A 217 -5.81 5.96 5.54
N PHE A 218 -7.08 5.89 5.96
CA PHE A 218 -7.60 5.00 7.01
C PHE A 218 -7.03 3.57 6.93
N MET A 219 -6.83 2.91 8.07
CA MET A 219 -6.25 1.57 8.12
C MET A 219 -7.20 0.49 7.56
N HIS A 220 -6.67 -0.51 6.85
CA HIS A 220 -7.38 -1.78 6.61
C HIS A 220 -7.04 -2.81 7.68
N ALA A 221 -8.05 -3.44 8.27
CA ALA A 221 -7.90 -4.45 9.32
C ALA A 221 -6.98 -5.61 8.91
N THR A 222 -5.86 -5.80 9.62
CA THR A 222 -5.00 -6.98 9.45
C THR A 222 -5.54 -8.18 10.20
N HIS A 223 -6.35 -7.98 11.25
CA HIS A 223 -6.96 -9.07 12.03
C HIS A 223 -8.00 -9.89 11.27
N THR A 224 -8.46 -9.42 10.11
CA THR A 224 -9.36 -10.21 9.24
C THR A 224 -8.58 -11.15 8.33
N ILE A 225 -7.26 -10.95 8.19
CA ILE A 225 -6.36 -11.86 7.48
C ILE A 225 -6.23 -13.14 8.32
N GLN A 226 -6.79 -14.24 7.80
CA GLN A 226 -6.71 -15.55 8.43
C GLN A 226 -5.28 -16.09 8.38
N ARG A 227 -5.07 -17.27 8.99
CA ARG A 227 -3.80 -18.00 8.89
C ARG A 227 -3.34 -18.09 7.43
N VAL A 228 -2.14 -17.60 7.16
CA VAL A 228 -1.59 -17.51 5.81
C VAL A 228 -1.08 -18.87 5.33
N ASP A 229 -1.50 -19.21 4.12
CA ASP A 229 -1.16 -20.43 3.40
C ASP A 229 -1.13 -20.21 1.86
N VAL A 230 -1.32 -18.97 1.39
CA VAL A 230 -1.41 -18.64 -0.03
C VAL A 230 -0.13 -19.01 -0.76
N LYS A 231 -0.27 -19.77 -1.85
CA LYS A 231 0.83 -20.15 -2.77
C LYS A 231 2.07 -20.72 -2.05
N GLY A 232 1.85 -21.43 -0.94
CA GLY A 232 2.93 -22.09 -0.19
C GLY A 232 3.69 -21.19 0.78
N VAL A 233 3.26 -19.94 0.98
CA VAL A 233 3.79 -19.07 2.05
C VAL A 233 3.29 -19.60 3.38
N HIS A 234 4.20 -19.89 4.31
CA HIS A 234 3.83 -20.29 5.66
C HIS A 234 3.51 -19.09 6.54
N GLU A 235 2.59 -19.24 7.50
CA GLU A 235 2.21 -18.20 8.46
C GLU A 235 3.42 -17.61 9.21
N ASP A 236 4.41 -18.43 9.54
CA ASP A 236 5.60 -17.98 10.27
C ASP A 236 6.57 -17.13 9.43
N ASP A 237 6.43 -17.18 8.10
CA ASP A 237 7.22 -16.36 7.15
C ASP A 237 6.50 -15.07 6.76
N PHE A 238 5.18 -15.01 6.97
CA PHE A 238 4.37 -13.84 6.72
C PHE A 238 4.64 -12.74 7.74
N ARG A 239 4.67 -11.48 7.27
CA ARG A 239 4.76 -10.29 8.14
C ARG A 239 3.65 -9.33 7.79
N CYS A 240 3.15 -8.61 8.80
CA CYS A 240 2.18 -7.53 8.59
C CYS A 240 2.33 -6.44 9.64
N TYR A 241 1.94 -5.23 9.28
CA TYR A 241 1.82 -4.11 10.20
C TYR A 241 0.50 -3.35 9.91
N PRO A 242 -0.30 -3.03 10.94
CA PRO A 242 -0.09 -3.44 12.33
C PRO A 242 -0.24 -4.95 12.51
N LEU A 243 0.31 -5.46 13.62
CA LEU A 243 0.09 -6.84 14.01
C LEU A 243 -1.41 -7.12 14.14
N ARG A 244 -1.83 -8.34 13.82
CA ARG A 244 -3.25 -8.73 13.87
C ARG A 244 -3.87 -8.49 15.26
N GLY A 245 -3.12 -8.71 16.34
CA GLY A 245 -3.57 -8.40 17.71
C GLY A 245 -3.83 -6.90 17.92
N ASP A 246 -2.89 -6.05 17.51
CA ASP A 246 -3.02 -4.58 17.61
C ASP A 246 -4.21 -4.08 16.79
N SER A 247 -4.37 -4.59 15.56
CA SER A 247 -5.50 -4.27 14.70
C SER A 247 -6.84 -4.64 15.35
N LEU A 248 -6.95 -5.83 15.93
CA LEU A 248 -8.18 -6.26 16.59
C LEU A 248 -8.48 -5.38 17.83
N SER A 249 -7.47 -5.06 18.64
CA SER A 249 -7.66 -4.17 19.80
C SER A 249 -8.10 -2.78 19.37
N PHE A 250 -7.44 -2.19 18.36
CA PHE A 250 -7.80 -0.89 17.80
C PHE A 250 -9.26 -0.84 17.34
N TYR A 251 -9.68 -1.78 16.48
CA TYR A 251 -11.07 -1.81 15.99
C TYR A 251 -12.07 -2.11 17.10
N SER A 252 -11.69 -2.89 18.12
CA SER A 252 -12.53 -3.12 19.29
C SER A 252 -12.79 -1.82 20.06
N GLN A 253 -11.78 -0.97 20.22
CA GLN A 253 -11.89 0.33 20.89
C GLN A 253 -12.71 1.31 20.06
N LEU A 254 -12.39 1.41 18.75
CA LEU A 254 -13.11 2.24 17.79
C LEU A 254 -14.62 1.98 17.87
N TYR A 255 -15.03 0.72 17.75
CA TYR A 255 -16.43 0.35 17.78
C TYR A 255 -17.05 0.41 19.19
N ALA A 256 -16.30 0.10 20.24
CA ALA A 256 -16.79 0.22 21.62
C ALA A 256 -17.19 1.67 21.93
N ASN A 257 -16.38 2.63 21.47
CA ASN A 257 -16.65 4.06 21.62
C ASN A 257 -17.79 4.52 20.70
N ARG A 258 -17.69 4.20 19.40
CA ARG A 258 -18.66 4.66 18.38
C ARG A 258 -20.08 4.14 18.62
N LEU A 259 -20.21 2.88 18.99
CA LEU A 259 -21.51 2.22 19.22
C LEU A 259 -21.90 2.16 20.70
N ARG A 260 -21.07 2.74 21.59
CA ARG A 260 -21.24 2.71 23.06
C ARG A 260 -21.36 1.28 23.62
N MET A 261 -20.78 0.29 22.93
CA MET A 261 -20.79 -1.12 23.31
C MET A 261 -19.49 -1.51 24.05
N LYS A 262 -19.32 -1.08 25.30
CA LYS A 262 -18.09 -1.34 26.08
C LYS A 262 -17.68 -2.81 26.19
N TRP A 263 -18.65 -3.74 26.06
CA TRP A 263 -18.40 -5.17 26.15
C TRP A 263 -17.59 -5.75 24.96
N ILE A 264 -17.46 -5.03 23.83
CA ILE A 264 -16.67 -5.52 22.69
C ILE A 264 -15.19 -5.15 22.77
N TYR A 265 -14.83 -4.23 23.68
CA TYR A 265 -13.44 -3.83 23.85
C TYR A 265 -12.57 -5.01 24.28
N LEU A 266 -11.39 -5.11 23.67
CA LEU A 266 -10.33 -6.08 23.91
C LEU A 266 -9.04 -5.31 24.13
N THR A 267 -8.33 -5.62 25.23
CA THR A 267 -6.99 -5.06 25.46
C THR A 267 -5.99 -5.59 24.42
N PRO A 268 -4.82 -4.95 24.24
CA PRO A 268 -3.78 -5.45 23.34
C PRO A 268 -3.37 -6.90 23.64
N SER A 269 -3.15 -7.24 24.91
CA SER A 269 -2.80 -8.61 25.34
C SER A 269 -3.92 -9.62 25.06
N GLU A 270 -5.18 -9.24 25.31
CA GLU A 270 -6.33 -10.09 25.00
C GLU A 270 -6.45 -10.36 23.50
N ALA A 271 -6.39 -9.31 22.69
CA ALA A 271 -6.49 -9.39 21.25
C ALA A 271 -5.33 -10.20 20.64
N LEU A 272 -4.11 -10.01 21.14
CA LEU A 272 -2.93 -10.79 20.76
C LEU A 272 -3.10 -12.28 21.06
N CYS A 273 -3.53 -12.66 22.26
CA CYS A 273 -3.74 -14.07 22.61
C CYS A 273 -4.86 -14.71 21.79
N ILE A 274 -5.95 -13.98 21.54
CA ILE A 274 -7.06 -14.43 20.69
C ILE A 274 -6.55 -14.69 19.26
N MET A 275 -5.86 -13.72 18.66
CA MET A 275 -5.35 -13.84 17.30
C MET A 275 -4.34 -14.98 17.18
N SER A 276 -3.40 -15.08 18.12
CA SER A 276 -2.36 -16.12 18.08
C SER A 276 -2.95 -17.53 18.21
N GLY A 277 -3.93 -17.70 19.12
CA GLY A 277 -4.67 -18.96 19.23
C GLY A 277 -5.49 -19.29 17.97
N GLN A 278 -5.99 -18.28 17.28
CA GLN A 278 -6.75 -18.46 16.03
C GLN A 278 -5.86 -18.89 14.86
N ILE A 279 -4.78 -18.14 14.61
CA ILE A 279 -3.89 -18.38 13.46
C ILE A 279 -2.82 -19.45 13.76
N LYS A 280 -2.75 -19.89 15.03
CA LYS A 280 -1.85 -20.93 15.52
C LYS A 280 -0.38 -20.61 15.27
N ASN A 281 0.03 -19.39 15.62
CA ASN A 281 1.42 -18.95 15.56
C ASN A 281 1.94 -18.62 16.96
N GLN A 282 3.26 -18.43 17.06
CA GLN A 282 3.84 -17.78 18.24
C GLN A 282 3.60 -16.27 18.14
N PRO A 283 3.10 -15.61 19.20
CA PRO A 283 2.95 -14.16 19.19
C PRO A 283 4.28 -13.45 18.95
N VAL A 284 4.28 -12.44 18.08
CA VAL A 284 5.48 -11.62 17.80
C VAL A 284 5.93 -10.84 19.03
N ARG A 285 4.99 -10.43 19.88
CA ARG A 285 5.24 -9.73 21.16
C ARG A 285 4.65 -10.55 22.31
N SER A 286 5.31 -10.54 23.46
CA SER A 286 4.77 -11.18 24.66
C SER A 286 3.57 -10.39 25.20
N PRO A 287 2.49 -11.08 25.65
CA PRO A 287 1.39 -10.39 26.31
C PRO A 287 1.84 -9.82 27.66
N GLU A 288 1.27 -8.67 28.03
CA GLU A 288 1.42 -8.14 29.38
C GLU A 288 0.59 -8.95 30.37
N GLY A 289 1.26 -9.86 31.09
CA GLY A 289 0.65 -10.72 32.10
C GLY A 289 -0.13 -11.91 31.54
N PRO A 290 -0.64 -12.79 32.42
CA PRO A 290 -1.39 -13.96 32.02
C PRO A 290 -2.78 -13.59 31.48
N VAL A 291 -3.14 -14.10 30.30
CA VAL A 291 -4.45 -13.88 29.66
C VAL A 291 -5.24 -15.18 29.60
N THR A 292 -6.43 -15.19 30.20
CA THR A 292 -7.40 -16.30 30.08
C THR A 292 -8.52 -15.93 29.12
N ILE A 293 -8.59 -16.60 27.96
CA ILE A 293 -9.58 -16.28 26.92
C ILE A 293 -10.99 -16.69 27.37
N THR A 294 -11.87 -15.69 27.54
CA THR A 294 -13.27 -15.89 27.94
C THR A 294 -14.23 -16.06 26.75
N ARG A 295 -15.47 -16.50 27.02
CA ARG A 295 -16.53 -16.57 25.99
C ARG A 295 -16.87 -15.19 25.41
N ARG A 296 -16.95 -14.15 26.25
CA ARG A 296 -17.18 -12.75 25.82
C ARG A 296 -16.13 -12.34 24.79
N MET A 297 -14.86 -12.56 25.11
CA MET A 297 -13.74 -12.18 24.25
C MET A 297 -13.83 -12.81 22.86
N ARG A 298 -14.17 -14.11 22.80
CA ARG A 298 -14.40 -14.82 21.52
C ARG A 298 -15.56 -14.22 20.74
N TRP A 299 -16.68 -13.89 21.40
CA TRP A 299 -17.82 -13.25 20.72
C TRP A 299 -17.49 -11.85 20.20
N ALA A 300 -16.78 -11.03 20.99
CA ALA A 300 -16.33 -9.72 20.57
C ALA A 300 -15.40 -9.82 19.34
N ALA A 301 -14.41 -10.72 19.38
CA ALA A 301 -13.50 -10.93 18.26
C ALA A 301 -14.21 -11.45 16.99
N ARG A 302 -15.19 -12.36 17.14
CA ARG A 302 -16.03 -12.83 16.02
C ARG A 302 -16.83 -11.68 15.41
N LEU A 303 -17.45 -10.85 16.23
CA LEU A 303 -18.21 -9.68 15.79
C LEU A 303 -17.32 -8.67 15.04
N LEU A 304 -16.06 -8.56 15.42
CA LEU A 304 -15.06 -7.71 14.76
C LEU A 304 -14.42 -8.38 13.54
N GLY A 305 -14.78 -9.60 13.17
CA GLY A 305 -14.30 -10.25 11.96
C GLY A 305 -12.96 -10.98 12.10
N ALA A 306 -12.50 -11.23 13.34
CA ALA A 306 -11.34 -12.10 13.56
C ALA A 306 -11.60 -13.48 12.94
N TRP A 307 -12.78 -14.09 13.15
CA TRP A 307 -13.20 -15.34 12.50
C TRP A 307 -14.17 -15.13 11.33
N PRO A 308 -14.22 -16.08 10.36
CA PRO A 308 -15.26 -16.09 9.33
C PRO A 308 -16.66 -16.21 9.95
N TRP A 309 -17.45 -15.14 9.87
CA TRP A 309 -18.83 -15.11 10.35
C TRP A 309 -19.66 -14.07 9.58
N PRO A 310 -20.88 -14.40 9.08
CA PRO A 310 -21.69 -13.48 8.27
C PRO A 310 -22.18 -12.24 9.03
N PHE A 311 -22.35 -12.31 10.35
CA PHE A 311 -22.81 -11.18 11.18
C PHE A 311 -21.63 -10.51 11.87
N ARG A 312 -20.95 -9.61 11.17
CA ARG A 312 -19.80 -8.85 11.69
C ARG A 312 -19.92 -7.36 11.40
N LEU A 313 -19.27 -6.55 12.24
CA LEU A 313 -19.12 -5.13 12.03
C LEU A 313 -18.25 -4.87 10.79
N PRO A 314 -18.48 -3.75 10.08
CA PRO A 314 -17.73 -3.45 8.87
C PRO A 314 -16.28 -3.07 9.21
N VAL A 315 -15.37 -4.02 9.02
CA VAL A 315 -13.91 -3.83 9.20
C VAL A 315 -13.13 -4.00 7.89
N ASP A 316 -13.83 -4.41 6.82
CA ASP A 316 -13.26 -4.76 5.52
C ASP A 316 -13.54 -3.71 4.44
N LYS A 317 -12.66 -3.70 3.43
CA LYS A 317 -12.59 -2.75 2.31
C LYS A 317 -13.92 -2.46 1.58
N VAL A 318 -14.83 -3.44 1.48
CA VAL A 318 -16.09 -3.31 0.72
C VAL A 318 -17.06 -2.32 1.35
N PHE A 319 -17.12 -2.24 2.67
CA PHE A 319 -18.00 -1.29 3.38
C PHE A 319 -17.39 0.10 3.50
N HIS A 320 -16.06 0.20 3.53
CA HIS A 320 -15.35 1.48 3.64
C HIS A 320 -15.46 2.36 2.38
N ARG A 321 -15.85 1.81 1.21
CA ARG A 321 -16.12 2.62 0.01
C ARG A 321 -17.22 3.68 0.22
N TYR A 322 -18.10 3.49 1.21
CA TYR A 322 -19.20 4.40 1.52
C TYR A 322 -19.02 5.19 2.85
N LEU A 323 -17.99 4.88 3.64
CA LEU A 323 -17.78 5.40 5.01
C LEU A 323 -16.32 5.78 5.30
N SER A 324 -15.44 5.84 4.28
CA SER A 324 -13.99 5.94 4.45
C SER A 324 -13.56 7.19 5.22
N GLU A 325 -14.12 8.36 4.93
CA GLU A 325 -13.83 9.61 5.65
C GLU A 325 -14.28 9.54 7.12
N LEU A 326 -15.35 8.80 7.43
CA LEU A 326 -15.86 8.61 8.79
C LEU A 326 -15.08 7.55 9.59
N SER A 327 -14.06 6.93 8.98
CA SER A 327 -13.21 5.92 9.59
C SER A 327 -11.77 6.39 9.77
N ASP A 328 -11.46 7.62 9.32
CA ASP A 328 -10.17 8.25 9.61
C ASP A 328 -10.07 8.56 11.10
N TRP A 329 -8.90 8.24 11.65
CA TRP A 329 -8.59 8.34 13.07
C TRP A 329 -7.29 9.11 13.20
N ASP A 330 -7.41 10.40 13.51
CA ASP A 330 -6.28 11.35 13.53
C ASP A 330 -5.69 11.54 14.93
N THR A 331 -6.21 10.82 15.93
CA THR A 331 -5.69 10.85 17.30
C THR A 331 -4.69 9.71 17.50
N PRO A 332 -3.42 10.00 17.83
CA PRO A 332 -2.45 8.95 18.13
C PRO A 332 -2.92 8.00 19.24
N PRO A 333 -2.59 6.69 19.18
CA PRO A 333 -1.80 6.07 18.12
C PRO A 333 -2.66 5.76 16.88
N PHE A 334 -2.16 6.16 15.70
CA PHE A 334 -2.59 5.58 14.42
C PHE A 334 -1.57 4.53 13.96
N PHE A 335 -1.90 3.75 12.93
CA PHE A 335 -1.00 2.74 12.38
C PHE A 335 -0.73 3.05 10.91
N LYS A 336 0.32 3.84 10.67
CA LYS A 336 0.84 4.13 9.33
C LYS A 336 2.22 3.51 9.18
N GLN A 337 2.67 3.37 7.95
CA GLN A 337 4.02 2.90 7.68
C GLN A 337 4.59 3.48 6.40
N PHE A 338 5.91 3.43 6.32
CA PHE A 338 6.67 3.71 5.10
C PHE A 338 7.78 2.68 4.94
N LEU A 339 8.20 2.48 3.69
CA LEU A 339 9.34 1.63 3.38
C LEU A 339 10.59 2.49 3.19
N HIS A 340 11.72 2.00 3.71
CA HIS A 340 13.04 2.52 3.38
C HIS A 340 13.83 1.43 2.65
N LEU A 341 14.23 1.72 1.42
CA LEU A 341 14.97 0.80 0.56
C LEU A 341 16.41 1.30 0.44
N SER A 342 17.36 0.40 0.67
CA SER A 342 18.79 0.64 0.48
C SER A 342 19.33 -0.38 -0.52
N VAL A 343 20.08 0.09 -1.51
CA VAL A 343 20.62 -0.75 -2.59
C VAL A 343 22.13 -0.59 -2.63
N THR A 344 22.85 -1.71 -2.53
CA THR A 344 24.27 -1.81 -2.87
C THR A 344 24.43 -2.61 -4.17
N PRO A 345 25.64 -2.80 -4.71
CA PRO A 345 25.86 -3.71 -5.83
C PRO A 345 25.42 -5.16 -5.57
N GLU A 346 25.49 -5.61 -4.32
CA GLU A 346 25.25 -7.01 -3.94
C GLU A 346 23.91 -7.24 -3.25
N GLU A 347 23.31 -6.23 -2.62
CA GLU A 347 22.14 -6.40 -1.75
C GLU A 347 21.11 -5.29 -1.89
N LEU A 348 19.83 -5.68 -1.88
CA LEU A 348 18.69 -4.83 -1.61
C LEU A 348 18.19 -5.09 -0.18
N THR A 349 18.23 -4.07 0.67
CA THR A 349 17.57 -4.11 1.99
C THR A 349 16.25 -3.35 1.94
N VAL A 350 15.16 -3.99 2.33
CA VAL A 350 13.83 -3.38 2.47
C VAL A 350 13.45 -3.35 3.95
N ARG A 351 13.19 -2.16 4.48
CA ARG A 351 12.78 -1.95 5.88
C ARG A 351 11.39 -1.33 5.94
N CYS A 352 10.53 -1.85 6.81
CA CYS A 352 9.22 -1.27 7.12
C CYS A 352 9.28 -0.55 8.47
N PHE A 353 9.03 0.75 8.45
CA PHE A 353 8.99 1.59 9.65
C PHE A 353 7.56 2.01 9.98
N ALA A 354 7.21 1.93 11.26
CA ALA A 354 5.95 2.41 11.78
C ALA A 354 5.94 3.94 11.93
N ALA A 355 4.78 4.55 11.70
CA ALA A 355 4.45 5.91 12.06
C ALA A 355 3.12 5.93 12.81
N THR A 356 3.16 6.34 14.07
CA THR A 356 1.99 6.25 14.97
C THR A 356 1.44 7.57 15.44
N GLY A 357 2.16 8.67 15.19
CA GLY A 357 1.84 10.00 15.71
C GLY A 357 2.24 10.20 17.17
N CYS A 358 2.86 9.21 17.81
CA CYS A 358 3.46 9.37 19.13
C CYS A 358 4.87 9.97 18.98
N ARG A 359 5.14 11.11 19.64
CA ARG A 359 6.43 11.84 19.53
C ARG A 359 7.66 10.96 19.71
N ALA A 360 7.69 10.09 20.71
CA ALA A 360 8.83 9.21 20.95
C ALA A 360 9.16 8.30 19.75
N GLN A 361 8.14 7.91 18.97
CA GLN A 361 8.27 7.11 17.75
C GLN A 361 8.42 7.97 16.49
N GLU A 362 8.30 9.28 16.59
CA GLU A 362 8.68 10.21 15.54
C GLU A 362 10.20 10.42 15.54
N ASP A 363 10.78 10.56 16.74
CA ASP A 363 12.23 10.68 16.94
C ASP A 363 12.97 9.37 16.64
N ASP A 364 12.39 8.22 17.04
CA ASP A 364 12.93 6.88 16.78
C ASP A 364 11.84 5.94 16.23
N PRO A 365 11.58 5.98 14.90
CA PRO A 365 10.55 5.17 14.26
C PRO A 365 10.77 3.66 14.46
N PRO A 366 9.78 2.91 14.99
CA PRO A 366 9.92 1.48 15.18
C PRO A 366 10.14 0.75 13.85
N LEU A 367 11.17 -0.10 13.80
CA LEU A 367 11.40 -1.04 12.71
C LEU A 367 10.53 -2.28 12.90
N GLU A 368 9.52 -2.45 12.06
CA GLU A 368 8.51 -3.52 12.16
C GLU A 368 8.87 -4.75 11.33
N ASP A 369 9.64 -4.57 10.25
CA ASP A 369 10.14 -5.68 9.42
C ASP A 369 11.40 -5.26 8.65
N GLU A 370 12.31 -6.20 8.43
CA GLU A 370 13.49 -6.04 7.59
C GLU A 370 13.68 -7.32 6.75
N VAL A 371 13.92 -7.14 5.46
CA VAL A 371 14.36 -8.23 4.57
C VAL A 371 15.55 -7.78 3.74
N ARG A 372 16.55 -8.66 3.64
CA ARG A 372 17.74 -8.49 2.81
C ARG A 372 17.67 -9.47 1.65
N ILE A 373 17.94 -8.99 0.44
CA ILE A 373 17.78 -9.74 -0.79
C ILE A 373 19.08 -9.61 -1.59
N ALA A 374 19.74 -10.73 -1.85
CA ALA A 374 20.93 -10.76 -2.69
C ALA A 374 20.56 -10.41 -4.15
N LEU A 375 21.41 -9.60 -4.79
CA LEU A 375 21.26 -9.13 -6.17
C LEU A 375 22.15 -9.89 -7.16
N SER A 376 23.11 -10.66 -6.68
CA SER A 376 24.01 -11.50 -7.48
C SER A 376 23.26 -12.54 -8.30
#